data_AF-H0A2X2-F1
#
_entry.id   AF-H0A2X2-F1
#
_cell.length_a   1.000
_cell.length_b   1.000
_cell.length_c   1.000
_cell.angle_alpha   90.00
_cell.angle_beta   90.00
_cell.angle_gamma   90.00
#
_symmetry.space_group_name_H-M   'P 1'
#
loop_
_entity.id
_entity.type
_entity.pdbx_description
1 polymer ?
#
loop_
_entity_poly.entity_id
_entity_poly.type
_entity_poly.pdbx_seq_one_letter_code
_entity_poly.pdbx_strand_id
1 'polypeptide(L)'
;MTRAFITPDLLRAVGASAKNATTYAPLLDKAVIVQRDAFNSITSRTGVAMLVAQLAHESGGFSAISENLNYRAEALVPVFGAHRISPQVATIIGRTDSHPADQEAIANTVYGGAWGVENLGNTQPGDGWRFRGGGLIQLTGRENYAAFATAHGIALQVAADYVRAPEGAVASALWFWRTRGLINPAYRGDVSTCTRIINGGTNGLADRLARYRNALDFLEMKAAERV
;
A
#
# COMPACT_ATOMS: atom_id res chain seq x y z
N MET A 1 11.61 -16.27 22.67
CA MET A 1 12.21 -15.12 21.95
C MET A 1 11.38 -13.88 22.25
N THR A 2 12.02 -12.76 22.56
CA THR A 2 11.37 -11.45 22.74
C THR A 2 10.85 -10.95 21.39
N ARG A 3 9.63 -10.41 21.35
CA ARG A 3 9.03 -9.87 20.11
C ARG A 3 9.87 -8.71 19.54
N ALA A 4 9.84 -8.55 18.22
CA ALA A 4 10.36 -7.33 17.57
C ALA A 4 9.37 -6.18 17.73
N PHE A 5 9.88 -4.98 18.01
CA PHE A 5 9.07 -3.76 18.15
C PHE A 5 9.24 -2.86 16.93
N ILE A 6 8.16 -2.21 16.51
CA ILE A 6 8.20 -1.22 15.43
C ILE A 6 8.36 0.17 16.07
N THR A 7 9.57 0.72 15.95
CA THR A 7 9.92 2.04 16.50
C THR A 7 10.07 3.08 15.39
N PRO A 8 10.02 4.38 15.71
CA PRO A 8 10.34 5.42 14.73
C PRO A 8 11.71 5.22 14.08
N ASP A 9 12.72 4.81 14.85
CA ASP A 9 14.07 4.56 14.34
C ASP A 9 14.13 3.41 13.33
N LEU A 10 13.36 2.35 13.56
CA LEU A 10 13.21 1.27 12.58
C LEU A 10 12.60 1.80 11.27
N LEU A 11 11.55 2.64 11.36
CA LEU A 11 10.95 3.22 10.16
C LEU A 11 11.91 4.16 9.43
N ARG A 12 12.74 4.91 10.17
CA ARG A 12 13.82 5.72 9.58
C ARG A 12 14.86 4.87 8.86
N ALA A 13 15.23 3.71 9.41
CA ALA A 13 16.17 2.78 8.77
C ALA A 13 15.67 2.24 7.42
N VAL A 14 14.35 2.17 7.22
CA VAL A 14 13.73 1.82 5.94
C VAL A 14 13.31 3.04 5.11
N GLY A 15 13.81 4.23 5.41
CA GLY A 15 13.66 5.43 4.57
C GLY A 15 12.42 6.27 4.84
N ALA A 16 11.75 6.11 6.00
CA ALA A 16 10.73 7.06 6.43
C ALA A 16 11.36 8.38 6.90
N SER A 17 10.69 9.51 6.62
CA SER A 17 11.03 10.78 7.27
C SER A 17 10.77 10.72 8.77
N ALA A 18 11.40 11.60 9.56
CA ALA A 18 11.15 11.68 11.00
C ALA A 18 9.65 11.87 11.33
N LYS A 19 8.96 12.75 10.60
CA LYS A 19 7.52 12.98 10.74
C LYS A 19 6.72 11.69 10.52
N ASN A 20 6.93 11.00 9.40
CA ASN A 20 6.17 9.80 9.07
C ASN A 20 6.49 8.65 10.03
N ALA A 21 7.77 8.51 10.42
CA ALA A 21 8.19 7.52 11.39
C ALA A 21 7.47 7.69 12.73
N THR A 22 7.36 8.92 13.24
CA THR A 22 6.61 9.24 14.46
C THR A 22 5.12 8.93 14.32
N THR A 23 4.52 9.19 13.16
CA THR A 23 3.11 8.90 12.91
C THR A 23 2.81 7.40 12.86
N TYR A 24 3.57 6.63 12.06
CA TYR A 24 3.18 5.26 11.73
C TYR A 24 3.75 4.19 12.65
N ALA A 25 4.91 4.40 13.27
CA ALA A 25 5.52 3.39 14.13
C ALA A 25 4.59 2.92 15.28
N PRO A 26 3.99 3.81 16.10
CA PRO A 26 3.11 3.36 17.19
C PRO A 26 1.83 2.66 16.68
N LEU A 27 1.29 3.10 15.54
CA LEU A 27 0.12 2.47 14.92
C LEU A 27 0.44 1.05 14.45
N LEU A 28 1.57 0.88 13.76
CA LEU A 28 2.05 -0.43 13.30
C LEU A 28 2.38 -1.35 14.47
N ASP A 29 3.16 -0.89 15.47
CA ASP A 29 3.54 -1.71 16.62
C ASP A 29 2.30 -2.22 17.34
N LYS A 30 1.32 -1.36 17.61
CA LYS A 30 0.05 -1.76 18.23
C LYS A 30 -0.70 -2.79 17.37
N ALA A 31 -0.73 -2.60 16.06
CA ALA A 31 -1.58 -3.37 15.17
C ALA A 31 -1.00 -4.74 14.75
N VAL A 32 0.31 -4.95 14.82
CA VAL A 32 0.93 -6.26 14.54
C VAL A 32 0.71 -7.29 15.65
N ILE A 33 0.29 -6.85 16.84
CA ILE A 33 0.07 -7.67 18.04
C ILE A 33 -1.39 -8.14 18.18
N VAL A 34 -2.32 -7.64 17.34
CA VAL A 34 -3.75 -7.80 17.61
C VAL A 34 -4.14 -9.27 17.76
N GLN A 35 -4.83 -9.51 18.87
CA GLN A 35 -4.89 -10.73 19.65
C GLN A 35 -5.82 -11.78 19.05
N ARG A 36 -5.33 -13.03 18.99
CA ARG A 36 -6.02 -14.32 19.24
C ARG A 36 -5.60 -15.45 18.29
N ASP A 37 -4.77 -15.15 17.30
CA ASP A 37 -4.28 -16.18 16.39
C ASP A 37 -2.76 -16.06 16.18
N ALA A 38 -2.01 -16.96 16.83
CA ALA A 38 -0.55 -17.01 16.73
C ALA A 38 -0.08 -17.14 15.27
N PHE A 39 -0.90 -17.73 14.40
CA PHE A 39 -0.61 -17.89 12.97
C PHE A 39 -0.67 -16.58 12.17
N ASN A 40 -1.34 -15.54 12.69
CA ASN A 40 -1.55 -14.27 12.01
C ASN A 40 -0.76 -13.08 12.59
N SER A 41 0.06 -13.34 13.61
CA SER A 41 0.90 -12.32 14.27
C SER A 41 2.21 -12.11 13.50
N ILE A 42 2.64 -10.84 13.37
CA ILE A 42 3.90 -10.45 12.72
C ILE A 42 4.86 -10.00 13.83
N THR A 43 5.47 -10.95 14.52
CA THR A 43 6.23 -10.67 15.76
C THR A 43 7.70 -11.06 15.69
N SER A 44 8.11 -11.87 14.71
CA SER A 44 9.51 -12.16 14.46
C SER A 44 10.25 -10.97 13.87
N ARG A 45 11.57 -10.91 14.09
CA ARG A 45 12.43 -9.90 13.47
C ARG A 45 12.33 -9.93 11.94
N THR A 46 12.36 -11.12 11.34
CA THR A 46 12.24 -11.28 9.88
C THR A 46 10.87 -10.83 9.36
N GLY A 47 9.78 -11.17 10.05
CA GLY A 47 8.43 -10.76 9.69
C GLY A 47 8.23 -9.25 9.79
N VAL A 48 8.67 -8.64 10.91
CA VAL A 48 8.59 -7.19 11.09
C VAL A 48 9.45 -6.47 10.07
N ALA A 49 10.69 -6.91 9.84
CA ALA A 49 11.58 -6.34 8.83
C ALA A 49 10.94 -6.38 7.43
N MET A 50 10.34 -7.52 7.05
CA MET A 50 9.67 -7.67 5.76
C MET A 50 8.47 -6.72 5.63
N LEU A 51 7.63 -6.66 6.66
CA LEU A 51 6.46 -5.78 6.67
C LEU A 51 6.86 -4.32 6.46
N VAL A 52 7.75 -3.79 7.31
CA VAL A 52 8.12 -2.37 7.24
C VAL A 52 8.87 -2.03 5.95
N ALA A 53 9.67 -2.96 5.42
CA ALA A 53 10.38 -2.76 4.15
C ALA A 53 9.43 -2.68 2.96
N GLN A 54 8.46 -3.59 2.87
CA GLN A 54 7.47 -3.59 1.78
C GLN A 54 6.57 -2.36 1.87
N LEU A 55 6.05 -2.02 3.05
CA LEU A 55 5.22 -0.82 3.21
C LEU A 55 5.99 0.46 2.91
N ALA A 56 7.25 0.56 3.34
CA ALA A 56 8.09 1.70 3.00
C ALA A 56 8.30 1.84 1.48
N HIS A 57 8.48 0.73 0.76
CA HIS A 57 8.60 0.78 -0.70
C HIS A 57 7.29 1.25 -1.35
N GLU A 58 6.16 0.62 -1.04
CA GLU A 58 4.86 0.91 -1.66
C GLU A 58 4.37 2.35 -1.43
N SER A 59 4.75 2.94 -0.31
CA SER A 59 4.27 4.26 0.11
C SER A 59 5.33 5.36 -0.03
N GLY A 60 6.48 5.08 -0.63
CA GLY A 60 7.58 6.05 -0.79
C GLY A 60 8.18 6.52 0.54
N GLY A 61 8.32 5.63 1.51
CA GLY A 61 8.75 5.98 2.87
C GLY A 61 7.60 6.52 3.72
N PHE A 62 6.41 5.91 3.59
CA PHE A 62 5.19 6.28 4.32
C PHE A 62 4.70 7.70 4.02
N SER A 63 5.05 8.24 2.85
CA SER A 63 4.67 9.59 2.42
C SER A 63 3.41 9.64 1.56
N ALA A 64 3.05 8.53 0.91
CA ALA A 64 1.92 8.46 -0.01
C ALA A 64 0.91 7.39 0.46
N ILE A 65 -0.29 7.85 0.82
CA ILE A 65 -1.45 7.00 1.18
C ILE A 65 -2.67 7.24 0.28
N SER A 66 -2.50 8.05 -0.75
CA SER A 66 -3.45 8.19 -1.85
C SER A 66 -2.65 8.33 -3.12
N GLU A 67 -3.08 7.66 -4.17
CA GLU A 67 -2.53 7.94 -5.49
C GLU A 67 -2.84 9.37 -5.92
N ASN A 68 -1.94 9.92 -6.74
CA ASN A 68 -2.05 11.22 -7.37
C ASN A 68 -2.15 11.00 -8.87
N LEU A 69 -3.26 11.43 -9.47
CA LEU A 69 -3.56 11.22 -10.88
C LEU A 69 -3.31 12.48 -11.72
N ASN A 70 -2.45 13.38 -11.23
CA ASN A 70 -2.06 14.61 -11.94
C ASN A 70 -1.06 14.31 -13.10
N TYR A 71 -1.52 13.54 -14.09
CA TYR A 71 -0.78 13.21 -15.31
C TYR A 71 -0.93 14.29 -16.37
N ARG A 72 0.11 14.52 -17.17
CA ARG A 72 -0.03 15.28 -18.41
C ARG A 72 -0.81 14.47 -19.44
N ALA A 73 -1.54 15.15 -20.32
CA ALA A 73 -2.31 14.52 -21.40
C ALA A 73 -1.47 13.51 -22.20
N GLU A 74 -0.24 13.86 -22.56
CA GLU A 74 0.63 13.04 -23.40
C GLU A 74 1.12 11.76 -22.68
N ALA A 75 1.05 11.72 -21.35
CA ALA A 75 1.49 10.58 -20.54
C ALA A 75 0.37 9.56 -20.27
N LEU A 76 -0.90 9.95 -20.37
CA LEU A 76 -2.03 9.10 -19.98
C LEU A 76 -2.13 7.81 -20.80
N VAL A 77 -2.07 7.91 -22.13
CA VAL A 77 -2.17 6.74 -23.02
C VAL A 77 -0.95 5.81 -22.88
N PRO A 78 0.30 6.31 -22.84
CA PRO A 78 1.47 5.45 -22.56
C PRO A 78 1.40 4.72 -21.22
N VAL A 79 0.88 5.36 -20.18
CA VAL A 79 0.85 4.80 -18.81
C VAL A 79 -0.28 3.78 -18.64
N PHE A 80 -1.50 4.11 -19.09
CA PHE A 80 -2.70 3.31 -18.81
C PHE A 80 -3.16 2.44 -19.99
N GLY A 81 -2.61 2.70 -21.19
CA GLY A 81 -2.93 2.00 -22.42
C GLY A 81 -4.21 2.52 -23.09
N ALA A 82 -4.22 2.47 -24.42
CA ALA A 82 -5.34 2.94 -25.25
C ALA A 82 -6.65 2.17 -25.03
N HIS A 83 -6.58 0.97 -24.43
CA HIS A 83 -7.75 0.16 -24.07
C HIS A 83 -8.54 0.72 -22.87
N ARG A 84 -7.92 1.60 -22.06
CA ARG A 84 -8.59 2.27 -20.92
C ARG A 84 -8.87 3.75 -21.18
N ILE A 85 -7.99 4.41 -21.92
CA ILE A 85 -8.10 5.85 -22.19
C ILE A 85 -7.67 6.17 -23.61
N SER A 86 -8.55 6.83 -24.39
CA SER A 86 -8.23 7.25 -25.75
C SER A 86 -7.38 8.54 -25.76
N PRO A 87 -6.61 8.81 -26.83
CA PRO A 87 -5.86 10.06 -26.96
C PRO A 87 -6.74 11.32 -26.86
N GLN A 88 -7.95 11.27 -27.42
CA GLN A 88 -8.88 12.40 -27.38
C GLN A 88 -9.34 12.68 -25.94
N VAL A 89 -9.70 11.63 -25.19
CA VAL A 89 -10.09 11.77 -23.78
C VAL A 89 -8.90 12.24 -22.95
N ALA A 90 -7.71 11.70 -23.19
CA ALA A 90 -6.48 12.11 -22.50
C ALA A 90 -6.18 13.61 -22.63
N THR A 91 -6.39 14.22 -23.80
CA THR A 91 -6.24 15.67 -24.00
C THR A 91 -7.27 16.48 -23.21
N ILE A 92 -8.49 15.97 -23.06
CA ILE A 92 -9.57 16.68 -22.35
C ILE A 92 -9.34 16.68 -20.83
N ILE A 93 -8.91 15.55 -20.26
CA ILE A 93 -8.87 15.37 -18.80
C ILE A 93 -7.46 15.43 -18.21
N GLY A 94 -6.42 15.23 -19.03
CA GLY A 94 -5.03 15.33 -18.61
C GLY A 94 -4.59 16.77 -18.39
N ARG A 95 -3.55 16.98 -17.57
CA ARG A 95 -2.95 18.31 -17.40
C ARG A 95 -2.36 18.79 -18.71
N THR A 96 -2.71 20.00 -19.11
CA THR A 96 -2.11 20.73 -20.23
C THR A 96 -1.60 22.07 -19.72
N ASP A 97 -1.07 22.89 -20.62
CA ASP A 97 -0.67 24.26 -20.28
C ASP A 97 -1.88 25.21 -20.16
N SER A 98 -3.07 24.79 -20.65
CA SER A 98 -4.30 25.59 -20.59
C SER A 98 -5.22 25.21 -19.42
N HIS A 99 -5.11 24.01 -18.85
CA HIS A 99 -5.89 23.59 -17.69
C HIS A 99 -5.20 22.51 -16.83
N PRO A 100 -5.53 22.43 -15.53
CA PRO A 100 -5.06 21.35 -14.67
C PRO A 100 -5.66 19.99 -15.07
N ALA A 101 -5.08 18.90 -14.56
CA ALA A 101 -5.67 17.57 -14.72
C ALA A 101 -6.99 17.47 -13.94
N ASP A 102 -8.01 16.90 -14.59
CA ASP A 102 -9.21 16.39 -13.93
C ASP A 102 -8.93 14.97 -13.41
N GLN A 103 -8.37 14.90 -12.21
CA GLN A 103 -7.94 13.65 -11.60
C GLN A 103 -9.10 12.67 -11.34
N GLU A 104 -10.29 13.18 -11.03
CA GLU A 104 -11.48 12.36 -10.83
C GLU A 104 -11.94 11.77 -12.16
N ALA A 105 -11.99 12.56 -13.22
CA ALA A 105 -12.28 12.04 -14.55
C ALA A 105 -11.21 11.05 -15.02
N ILE A 106 -9.92 11.28 -14.73
CA ILE A 106 -8.84 10.33 -15.04
C ILE A 106 -9.11 9.00 -14.33
N ALA A 107 -9.38 9.02 -13.02
CA ALA A 107 -9.62 7.82 -12.24
C ALA A 107 -10.86 7.05 -12.73
N ASN A 108 -11.96 7.75 -12.97
CA ASN A 108 -13.21 7.17 -13.45
C ASN A 108 -13.06 6.61 -14.88
N THR A 109 -12.20 7.19 -15.71
CA THR A 109 -11.88 6.69 -17.04
C THR A 109 -11.01 5.44 -16.95
N VAL A 110 -9.89 5.51 -16.23
CA VAL A 110 -8.86 4.47 -16.21
C VAL A 110 -9.30 3.24 -15.40
N TYR A 111 -10.01 3.44 -14.30
CA TYR A 111 -10.42 2.39 -13.38
C TYR A 111 -11.91 2.05 -13.48
N GLY A 112 -12.67 2.73 -14.35
CA GLY A 112 -14.07 2.42 -14.64
C GLY A 112 -14.25 1.59 -15.92
N GLY A 113 -15.45 1.64 -16.49
CA GLY A 113 -15.79 0.93 -17.73
C GLY A 113 -15.69 -0.59 -17.61
N ALA A 114 -15.65 -1.28 -18.76
CA ALA A 114 -15.58 -2.74 -18.80
C ALA A 114 -14.33 -3.30 -18.10
N TRP A 115 -13.18 -2.65 -18.31
CA TRP A 115 -11.93 -3.05 -17.66
C TRP A 115 -12.03 -2.96 -16.13
N GLY A 116 -12.56 -1.85 -15.61
CA GLY A 116 -12.77 -1.65 -14.17
C GLY A 116 -13.78 -2.60 -13.56
N VAL A 117 -14.85 -2.96 -14.28
CA VAL A 117 -15.80 -3.99 -13.83
C VAL A 117 -15.11 -5.34 -13.71
N GLU A 118 -14.37 -5.76 -14.74
CA GLU A 118 -13.71 -7.07 -14.78
C GLU A 118 -12.56 -7.20 -13.78
N ASN A 119 -11.76 -6.16 -13.58
CA ASN A 119 -10.50 -6.25 -12.83
C ASN A 119 -10.57 -5.68 -11.40
N LEU A 120 -11.55 -4.80 -11.12
CA LEU A 120 -11.64 -4.06 -9.86
C LEU A 120 -13.03 -4.16 -9.20
N GLY A 121 -14.00 -4.76 -9.90
CA GLY A 121 -15.41 -4.78 -9.50
C GLY A 121 -16.06 -3.40 -9.47
N ASN A 122 -15.50 -2.41 -10.17
CA ASN A 122 -16.00 -1.04 -10.20
C ASN A 122 -17.26 -0.97 -11.07
N THR A 123 -18.42 -1.17 -10.44
CA THR A 123 -19.73 -1.31 -11.11
C THR A 123 -20.59 -0.05 -11.05
N GLN A 124 -20.21 0.96 -10.26
CA GLN A 124 -20.99 2.19 -10.10
C GLN A 124 -20.24 3.42 -10.64
N PRO A 125 -20.98 4.45 -11.10
CA PRO A 125 -20.38 5.74 -11.43
C PRO A 125 -19.57 6.31 -10.25
N GLY A 126 -18.38 6.83 -10.55
CA GLY A 126 -17.48 7.41 -9.54
C GLY A 126 -16.60 6.40 -8.80
N ASP A 127 -16.75 5.09 -9.06
CA ASP A 127 -15.95 4.06 -8.37
C ASP A 127 -14.47 4.15 -8.66
N GLY A 128 -14.10 4.50 -9.88
CA GLY A 128 -12.71 4.66 -10.27
C GLY A 128 -12.01 5.68 -9.38
N TRP A 129 -12.64 6.83 -9.11
CA TRP A 129 -12.13 7.83 -8.18
C TRP A 129 -12.26 7.41 -6.71
N ARG A 130 -13.43 6.91 -6.29
CA ARG A 130 -13.71 6.59 -4.88
C ARG A 130 -12.78 5.49 -4.36
N PHE A 131 -12.57 4.44 -5.15
CA PHE A 131 -11.77 3.26 -4.82
C PHE A 131 -10.42 3.22 -5.54
N ARG A 132 -9.92 4.39 -5.93
CA ARG A 132 -8.54 4.58 -6.40
C ARG A 132 -7.53 4.13 -5.32
N GLY A 133 -6.30 3.82 -5.71
CA GLY A 133 -5.16 3.45 -4.87
C GLY A 133 -5.07 4.26 -3.58
N GLY A 134 -5.18 3.56 -2.45
CA GLY A 134 -5.19 4.15 -1.11
C GLY A 134 -4.43 3.32 -0.07
N GLY A 135 -3.99 3.97 0.99
CA GLY A 135 -3.24 3.36 2.08
C GLY A 135 -1.80 3.00 1.74
N LEU A 136 -1.12 2.34 2.69
CA LEU A 136 0.30 2.01 2.60
C LEU A 136 0.62 0.89 1.61
N ILE A 137 -0.39 0.16 1.12
CA ILE A 137 -0.25 -0.94 0.15
C ILE A 137 -0.97 -0.64 -1.19
N GLN A 138 -1.48 0.59 -1.36
CA GLN A 138 -2.23 1.00 -2.56
C GLN A 138 -3.43 0.08 -2.88
N LEU A 139 -4.30 -0.15 -1.89
CA LEU A 139 -5.55 -0.87 -2.07
C LEU A 139 -6.39 -0.18 -3.16
N THR A 140 -6.82 -0.93 -4.17
CA THR A 140 -7.48 -0.40 -5.37
C THR A 140 -8.69 -1.26 -5.77
N GLY A 141 -9.78 -0.62 -6.17
CA GLY A 141 -10.99 -1.27 -6.69
C GLY A 141 -12.06 -1.56 -5.64
N ARG A 142 -13.32 -1.41 -6.03
CA ARG A 142 -14.50 -1.64 -5.17
C ARG A 142 -14.44 -2.98 -4.46
N GLU A 143 -14.09 -4.05 -5.15
CA GLU A 143 -14.04 -5.40 -4.56
C GLU A 143 -13.09 -5.47 -3.37
N ASN A 144 -11.88 -4.95 -3.55
CA ASN A 144 -10.87 -4.94 -2.50
C ASN A 144 -11.29 -4.05 -1.32
N TYR A 145 -11.86 -2.87 -1.58
CA TYR A 145 -12.39 -1.99 -0.54
C TYR A 145 -13.58 -2.62 0.19
N ALA A 146 -14.48 -3.32 -0.50
CA ALA A 146 -15.62 -4.00 0.10
C ALA A 146 -15.16 -5.16 1.00
N ALA A 147 -14.21 -5.97 0.53
CA ALA A 147 -13.65 -7.05 1.33
C ALA A 147 -12.94 -6.53 2.59
N PHE A 148 -12.19 -5.42 2.48
CA PHE A 148 -11.61 -4.74 3.64
C PHE A 148 -12.67 -4.18 4.57
N ALA A 149 -13.68 -3.48 4.05
CA ALA A 149 -14.76 -2.87 4.83
C ALA A 149 -15.51 -3.93 5.64
N THR A 150 -15.87 -5.06 5.02
CA THR A 150 -16.51 -6.20 5.69
C THR A 150 -15.62 -6.77 6.79
N ALA A 151 -14.34 -7.02 6.50
CA ALA A 151 -13.41 -7.57 7.49
C ALA A 151 -13.15 -6.62 8.67
N HIS A 152 -13.23 -5.31 8.43
CA HIS A 152 -13.03 -4.27 9.44
C HIS A 152 -14.32 -3.86 10.15
N GLY A 153 -15.49 -4.32 9.70
CA GLY A 153 -16.79 -4.00 10.30
C GLY A 153 -17.26 -2.56 10.05
N ILE A 154 -16.91 -1.98 8.89
CA ILE A 154 -17.30 -0.62 8.50
C ILE A 154 -18.09 -0.62 7.19
N ALA A 155 -18.82 0.46 6.92
CA ALA A 155 -19.48 0.66 5.63
C ALA A 155 -18.45 0.89 4.50
N LEU A 156 -18.74 0.41 3.30
CA LEU A 156 -17.87 0.59 2.12
C LEU A 156 -17.56 2.06 1.82
N GLN A 157 -18.55 2.94 1.97
CA GLN A 157 -18.39 4.38 1.75
C GLN A 157 -17.41 4.99 2.75
N VAL A 158 -17.42 4.51 4.00
CA VAL A 158 -16.49 4.94 5.05
C VAL A 158 -15.09 4.41 4.78
N ALA A 159 -14.97 3.19 4.24
CA ALA A 159 -13.68 2.58 3.93
C ALA A 159 -12.86 3.41 2.93
N ALA A 160 -13.51 4.07 1.97
CA ALA A 160 -12.85 4.95 0.99
C ALA A 160 -12.00 6.04 1.67
N ASP A 161 -12.56 6.75 2.63
CA ASP A 161 -11.84 7.81 3.35
C ASP A 161 -10.93 7.23 4.43
N TYR A 162 -11.38 6.16 5.10
CA TYR A 162 -10.64 5.57 6.21
C TYR A 162 -9.25 5.05 5.79
N VAL A 163 -9.13 4.36 4.65
CA VAL A 163 -7.80 3.87 4.21
C VAL A 163 -6.81 5.01 3.86
N ARG A 164 -7.31 6.24 3.70
CA ARG A 164 -6.51 7.45 3.46
C ARG A 164 -6.29 8.28 4.73
N ALA A 165 -6.67 7.75 5.89
CA ALA A 165 -6.23 8.21 7.20
C ALA A 165 -5.12 7.30 7.75
N PRO A 166 -4.21 7.78 8.62
CA PRO A 166 -3.08 6.98 9.12
C PRO A 166 -3.49 5.62 9.71
N GLU A 167 -4.54 5.58 10.52
CA GLU A 167 -5.04 4.36 11.17
C GLU A 167 -5.58 3.36 10.13
N GLY A 168 -6.38 3.83 9.17
CA GLY A 168 -6.94 2.94 8.15
C GLY A 168 -5.92 2.53 7.09
N ALA A 169 -4.90 3.35 6.84
CA ALA A 169 -3.78 2.99 5.98
C ALA A 169 -2.98 1.82 6.57
N VAL A 170 -2.79 1.80 7.90
CA VAL A 170 -2.19 0.66 8.62
C VAL A 170 -3.16 -0.54 8.66
N ALA A 171 -4.43 -0.32 8.97
CA ALA A 171 -5.41 -1.40 9.07
C ALA A 171 -5.60 -2.15 7.75
N SER A 172 -5.74 -1.43 6.63
CA SER A 172 -5.88 -2.03 5.30
C SER A 172 -4.63 -2.77 4.85
N ALA A 173 -3.44 -2.22 5.13
CA ALA A 173 -2.17 -2.88 4.83
C ALA A 173 -2.02 -4.21 5.59
N LEU A 174 -2.35 -4.24 6.89
CA LEU A 174 -2.27 -5.46 7.68
C LEU A 174 -3.38 -6.47 7.35
N TRP A 175 -4.57 -5.99 6.97
CA TRP A 175 -5.61 -6.85 6.42
C TRP A 175 -5.11 -7.54 5.14
N PHE A 176 -4.57 -6.77 4.19
CA PHE A 176 -4.01 -7.32 2.95
C PHE A 176 -2.89 -8.32 3.24
N TRP A 177 -1.99 -8.00 4.18
CA TRP A 177 -0.91 -8.89 4.58
C TRP A 177 -1.40 -10.26 5.03
N ARG A 178 -2.44 -10.28 5.87
CA ARG A 178 -3.02 -11.50 6.42
C ARG A 178 -3.81 -12.28 5.38
N THR A 179 -4.60 -11.60 4.54
CA THR A 179 -5.48 -12.26 3.57
C THR A 179 -4.76 -12.75 2.32
N ARG A 180 -3.58 -12.18 1.98
CA ARG A 180 -2.80 -12.58 0.79
C ARG A 180 -1.67 -13.56 1.10
N GLY A 181 -1.61 -14.10 2.32
CA GLY A 181 -0.63 -15.15 2.67
C GLY A 181 0.81 -14.66 2.76
N LEU A 182 1.04 -13.36 3.03
CA LEU A 182 2.38 -12.76 3.11
C LEU A 182 3.18 -13.19 4.35
N ILE A 183 2.51 -13.75 5.34
CA ILE A 183 3.10 -14.15 6.63
C ILE A 183 4.21 -15.19 6.43
N ASN A 184 3.91 -16.30 5.76
CA ASN A 184 4.87 -17.40 5.56
C ASN A 184 6.15 -16.98 4.79
N PRO A 185 6.07 -16.33 3.61
CA PRO A 185 7.28 -15.86 2.94
C PRO A 185 8.03 -14.80 3.75
N ALA A 186 7.34 -13.94 4.49
CA ALA A 186 7.98 -12.96 5.37
C ALA A 186 8.79 -13.61 6.50
N TYR A 187 8.25 -14.65 7.14
CA TYR A 187 8.96 -15.41 8.17
C TYR A 187 10.26 -16.03 7.63
N ARG A 188 10.26 -16.49 6.37
CA ARG A 188 11.42 -17.06 5.68
C ARG A 188 12.39 -16.01 5.12
N GLY A 189 12.07 -14.72 5.22
CA GLY A 189 12.87 -13.66 4.59
C GLY A 189 12.80 -13.64 3.06
N ASP A 190 11.76 -14.23 2.48
CA ASP A 190 11.59 -14.33 1.02
C ASP A 190 11.00 -13.04 0.43
N VAL A 191 11.88 -12.05 0.24
CA VAL A 191 11.51 -10.73 -0.30
C VAL A 191 10.88 -10.87 -1.67
N SER A 192 11.40 -11.78 -2.51
CA SER A 192 10.95 -11.94 -3.89
C SER A 192 9.52 -12.43 -3.97
N THR A 193 9.15 -13.43 -3.17
CA THR A 193 7.76 -13.92 -3.12
C THR A 193 6.82 -12.84 -2.57
N CYS A 194 7.20 -12.14 -1.50
CA CYS A 194 6.40 -11.03 -0.99
C CYS A 194 6.17 -9.93 -2.04
N THR A 195 7.21 -9.57 -2.79
CA THR A 195 7.11 -8.57 -3.87
C THR A 195 6.15 -9.01 -4.98
N ARG A 196 6.19 -10.28 -5.39
CA ARG A 196 5.25 -10.81 -6.40
C ARG A 196 3.81 -10.78 -5.93
N ILE A 197 3.57 -11.12 -4.67
CA ILE A 197 2.22 -11.09 -4.10
C ILE A 197 1.69 -9.66 -4.03
N ILE A 198 2.52 -8.69 -3.65
CA ILE A 198 2.11 -7.29 -3.48
C ILE A 198 1.94 -6.57 -4.83
N ASN A 199 2.91 -6.72 -5.74
CA ASN A 199 2.98 -5.92 -6.97
C ASN A 199 2.54 -6.68 -8.24
N GLY A 200 2.28 -7.99 -8.14
CA GLY A 200 2.03 -8.85 -9.31
C GLY A 200 3.29 -9.14 -10.14
N GLY A 201 4.48 -8.74 -9.67
CA GLY A 201 5.74 -8.83 -10.41
C GLY A 201 6.97 -8.65 -9.52
N THR A 202 8.10 -8.22 -10.09
CA THR A 202 9.35 -7.96 -9.33
C THR A 202 9.78 -6.50 -9.39
N ASN A 203 8.86 -5.60 -9.70
CA ASN A 203 9.14 -4.17 -9.78
C ASN A 203 9.67 -3.66 -8.42
N GLY A 204 10.79 -2.96 -8.47
CA GLY A 204 11.43 -2.40 -7.28
C GLY A 204 12.11 -3.41 -6.36
N LEU A 205 12.34 -4.66 -6.78
CA LEU A 205 12.89 -5.72 -5.92
C LEU A 205 14.23 -5.33 -5.25
N ALA A 206 15.10 -4.62 -5.95
CA ALA A 206 16.39 -4.17 -5.39
C ALA A 206 16.22 -3.21 -4.21
N ASP A 207 15.32 -2.23 -4.32
CA ASP A 207 15.02 -1.29 -3.23
C ASP A 207 14.37 -2.01 -2.04
N ARG A 208 13.43 -2.93 -2.31
CA ARG A 208 12.78 -3.75 -1.26
C ARG A 208 13.79 -4.61 -0.50
N LEU A 209 14.74 -5.23 -1.21
CA LEU A 209 15.84 -5.99 -0.61
C LEU A 209 16.72 -5.11 0.27
N ALA A 210 17.07 -3.91 -0.19
CA ALA A 210 17.87 -2.97 0.59
C ALA A 210 17.15 -2.55 1.88
N ARG A 211 15.87 -2.16 1.79
CA ARG A 211 15.06 -1.81 2.97
C ARG A 211 14.90 -2.98 3.93
N TYR A 212 14.72 -4.19 3.42
CA TYR A 212 14.62 -5.40 4.24
C TYR A 212 15.89 -5.64 5.05
N ARG A 213 17.07 -5.54 4.40
CA ARG A 213 18.37 -5.69 5.07
C ARG A 213 18.54 -4.62 6.15
N ASN A 214 18.32 -3.34 5.82
CA ASN A 214 18.43 -2.25 6.80
C ASN A 214 17.53 -2.48 8.03
N ALA A 215 16.29 -2.94 7.81
CA ALA A 215 15.36 -3.24 8.90
C ALA A 215 15.84 -4.41 9.77
N LEU A 216 16.34 -5.47 9.14
CA LEU A 216 16.82 -6.66 9.84
C LEU A 216 18.08 -6.34 10.66
N ASP A 217 19.06 -5.68 10.05
CA ASP A 217 20.30 -5.25 10.71
C ASP A 217 19.99 -4.38 11.93
N PHE A 218 19.08 -3.40 11.79
CA PHE A 218 18.64 -2.56 12.90
C PHE A 218 18.03 -3.39 14.05
N LEU A 219 17.15 -4.34 13.74
CA LEU A 219 16.50 -5.20 14.73
C LEU A 219 17.48 -6.18 15.40
N GLU A 220 18.52 -6.61 14.69
CA GLU A 220 19.58 -7.46 15.23
C GLU A 220 20.51 -6.69 16.17
N MET A 221 20.95 -5.49 15.78
CA MET A 221 21.74 -4.60 16.65
C MET A 221 21.00 -4.31 17.96
N LYS A 222 19.69 -3.97 17.89
CA LYS A 222 18.89 -3.69 19.10
C LYS A 222 18.60 -4.92 19.95
N ALA A 223 18.66 -6.11 19.39
CA ALA A 223 18.57 -7.34 20.19
C ALA A 223 19.88 -7.60 20.95
N ALA A 224 21.04 -7.33 20.34
CA ALA A 224 22.35 -7.48 20.97
C ALA A 224 22.58 -6.50 22.12
N GLU A 225 22.10 -5.25 22.00
CA GLU A 225 22.17 -4.24 23.08
C GLU A 225 21.35 -4.58 24.33
N ARG A 226 20.45 -5.57 24.27
CA ARG A 226 19.54 -5.97 25.37
C ARG A 226 19.99 -7.23 26.13
N VAL A 227 21.11 -7.83 25.72
CA VAL A 227 21.76 -8.97 26.38
C VAL A 227 22.87 -8.45 27.27
#